data_AF-A0A810AIQ4-F1
#
_entry.id   AF-A0A810AIQ4-F1
#
_cell.length_a   1.000
_cell.length_b   1.000
_cell.length_c   1.000
_cell.angle_alpha   90.00
_cell.angle_beta   90.00
_cell.angle_gamma   90.00
#
_symmetry.space_group_name_H-M   'P 1'
#
loop_
_entity.id
_entity.type
_entity.pdbx_description
1 polymer ?
#
loop_
_entity_poly.entity_id
_entity_poly.type
_entity_poly.pdbx_seq_one_letter_code
_entity_poly.pdbx_strand_id
1 'polypeptide(L)' 'MIEAPWTDAQVENLNRWQQSGHVHPFTCPNHHDASRVLIAKPDGWHCPGCEYTQTWAHAGMVLGPPPDPFQGLRR' A
#
# COMPACT_ATOMS: atom_id res chain seq x y z
N MET A 1 2.01 12.47 5.92
CA MET A 1 2.70 11.62 4.92
C MET A 1 3.95 11.08 5.59
N ILE A 2 4.46 9.95 5.13
CA ILE A 2 5.79 9.44 5.49
C ILE A 2 6.58 9.18 4.21
N GLU A 3 7.91 9.21 4.30
CA GLU A 3 8.82 8.88 3.19
C GLU A 3 9.65 7.64 3.53
N ALA A 4 10.13 6.94 2.50
CA ALA A 4 11.10 5.85 2.62
C ALA A 4 12.47 6.40 3.13
N PRO A 5 13.30 5.61 3.82
CA PRO A 5 13.20 4.17 3.99
C PRO A 5 12.14 3.74 4.99
N TRP A 6 11.46 2.62 4.69
CA TRP A 6 10.48 2.00 5.56
C TRP A 6 11.07 0.79 6.27
N THR A 7 10.64 0.57 7.52
CA THR A 7 10.97 -0.64 8.27
C THR A 7 10.18 -1.84 7.74
N ASP A 8 10.61 -3.06 8.03
CA ASP A 8 9.90 -4.28 7.60
C ASP A 8 8.44 -4.31 8.09
N ALA A 9 8.19 -3.84 9.32
CA ALA A 9 6.84 -3.73 9.86
C ALA A 9 5.98 -2.70 9.10
N GLN A 10 6.58 -1.60 8.65
CA GLN A 10 5.89 -0.62 7.80
C GLN A 10 5.59 -1.23 6.44
N VAL A 11 6.54 -1.93 5.82
CA VAL A 11 6.35 -2.62 4.53
C VAL A 11 5.23 -3.66 4.62
N GLU A 12 5.22 -4.49 5.66
CA GLU A 12 4.17 -5.49 5.87
C GLU A 12 2.80 -4.83 5.96
N ASN A 13 2.68 -3.77 6.78
CA ASN A 13 1.41 -3.11 7.00
C ASN A 13 0.93 -2.37 5.73
N LEU A 14 1.82 -1.67 5.04
CA LEU A 14 1.51 -1.02 3.76
C LEU A 14 0.97 -2.02 2.73
N ASN A 15 1.59 -3.19 2.60
CA ASN A 15 1.10 -4.25 1.72
C ASN A 15 -0.24 -4.84 2.20
N ARG A 16 -0.49 -4.93 3.52
CA ARG A 16 -1.79 -5.34 4.08
C ARG A 16 -2.92 -4.40 3.66
N TRP A 17 -2.68 -3.09 3.67
CA TRP A 17 -3.66 -2.11 3.16
C TRP A 17 -3.96 -2.32 1.67
N GLN A 18 -2.93 -2.51 0.83
CA GLN A 18 -3.09 -2.77 -0.62
C GLN A 18 -3.94 -4.01 -0.91
N GLN A 19 -3.89 -5.03 -0.03
CA GLN A 19 -4.58 -6.31 -0.19
C GLN A 19 -5.99 -6.34 0.43
N SER A 20 -6.40 -5.29 1.13
CA SER A 20 -7.62 -5.30 1.96
C SER A 20 -8.93 -5.36 1.19
N GLY A 21 -8.92 -4.99 -0.10
CA GLY A 21 -10.07 -5.06 -1.01
C GLY A 21 -11.18 -4.02 -0.75
N HIS A 22 -11.10 -3.22 0.31
CA HIS A 22 -12.12 -2.23 0.68
C HIS A 22 -11.54 -0.81 0.88
N VAL A 23 -10.23 -0.63 0.67
CA VAL A 23 -9.58 0.68 0.61
C VAL A 23 -8.97 0.88 -0.77
N HIS A 24 -8.85 2.14 -1.21
CA HIS A 24 -8.21 2.44 -2.49
C HIS A 24 -6.70 2.19 -2.40
N PRO A 25 -6.12 1.37 -3.29
CA PRO A 25 -4.70 1.11 -3.30
C PRO A 25 -3.91 2.28 -3.93
N PHE A 26 -2.63 2.37 -3.60
CA PHE A 26 -1.66 3.08 -4.42
C PHE A 26 -1.46 2.36 -5.76
N THR A 27 -1.48 3.12 -6.85
CA THR A 27 -1.40 2.57 -8.20
C THR A 27 -0.39 3.28 -9.10
N CYS A 28 0.30 2.51 -9.95
CA CYS A 28 1.16 2.98 -11.02
C CYS A 28 0.38 3.88 -12.00
N PRO A 29 0.91 5.05 -12.41
CA PRO A 29 0.25 5.94 -13.36
C PRO A 29 0.35 5.44 -14.82
N ASN A 30 1.32 4.59 -15.14
CA ASN A 30 1.59 4.14 -16.50
C ASN A 30 0.56 3.09 -16.97
N HIS A 31 0.37 3.02 -18.29
CA HIS A 31 -0.44 1.99 -18.94
C HIS A 31 0.42 0.79 -19.32
N HIS A 32 0.01 -0.40 -18.89
CA HIS A 32 0.62 -1.70 -19.21
C HIS A 32 -0.34 -2.83 -18.81
N ASP A 33 -0.09 -4.05 -19.30
CA ASP A 33 -0.99 -5.19 -19.10
C ASP A 33 -0.92 -5.81 -17.69
N ALA A 34 0.19 -5.59 -16.96
CA ALA A 34 0.35 -6.07 -15.58
C ALA A 34 -0.51 -5.30 -14.57
N SER A 35 -0.68 -5.87 -13.36
CA SER A 35 -1.34 -5.17 -12.25
C SER A 35 -0.70 -3.80 -12.00
N ARG A 36 -1.54 -2.78 -11.82
CA ARG A 36 -1.08 -1.42 -11.49
C ARG A 36 -1.00 -1.18 -9.99
N VAL A 37 -1.40 -2.13 -9.14
CA VAL A 37 -1.30 -2.00 -7.68
C VAL A 37 0.17 -2.04 -7.28
N LEU A 38 0.64 -1.00 -6.60
CA LEU A 38 2.03 -0.91 -6.17
C LEU A 38 2.32 -1.85 -4.99
N ILE A 39 3.55 -2.34 -4.91
CA ILE A 39 4.05 -3.23 -3.84
C ILE A 39 5.04 -2.44 -2.99
N ALA A 40 4.84 -2.41 -1.67
CA ALA A 40 5.78 -1.76 -0.77
C ALA A 40 7.06 -2.60 -0.62
N LYS A 41 8.20 -1.91 -0.66
CA LYS A 41 9.55 -2.40 -0.34
C LYS A 41 10.23 -1.38 0.59
N PRO A 42 11.38 -1.72 1.22
CA PRO A 42 12.05 -0.80 2.15
C PRO A 42 12.42 0.56 1.54
N ASP A 43 12.65 0.64 0.23
CA ASP A 43 13.02 1.85 -0.51
C ASP A 43 11.83 2.59 -1.16
N GLY A 44 10.60 2.08 -1.04
CA GLY A 44 9.41 2.74 -1.56
C GLY A 44 8.37 1.79 -2.15
N TRP A 45 7.41 2.37 -2.86
CA TRP A 45 6.45 1.63 -3.67
C TRP A 45 7.05 1.27 -5.02
N HIS A 46 6.82 0.05 -5.48
CA HIS A 46 7.30 -0.48 -6.76
C HIS A 46 6.14 -0.98 -7.60
N CYS A 47 6.11 -0.59 -8.87
CA CYS A 47 5.21 -1.19 -9.84
C CYS A 47 5.70 -2.61 -10.20
N PRO A 48 4.81 -3.62 -10.30
CA PRO A 48 5.22 -4.95 -10.74
C PRO A 48 5.35 -5.07 -12.27
N GLY A 49 4.95 -4.05 -13.04
CA GLY A 49 4.88 -4.08 -14.50
C GLY A 49 5.84 -3.14 -15.24
N CYS A 50 6.45 -2.17 -14.57
CA CYS A 50 7.41 -1.23 -15.15
C CYS A 50 8.29 -0.60 -14.06
N GLU A 51 9.23 0.26 -14.46
CA GLU A 51 10.21 0.90 -13.56
C GLU A 51 9.64 2.01 -12.65
N TYR A 52 8.32 2.20 -12.61
CA TYR A 52 7.72 3.26 -11.79
C TYR A 52 7.90 2.96 -10.29
N THR A 53 8.45 3.94 -9.58
CA THR A 53 8.55 3.94 -8.11
C THR A 53 8.03 5.27 -7.53
N GLN A 54 7.64 5.24 -6.25
CA GLN A 54 7.36 6.45 -5.46
C GLN A 54 7.75 6.21 -4.00
N THR A 55 8.23 7.24 -3.29
CA THR A 55 8.83 7.08 -1.96
C THR A 55 7.91 7.46 -0.81
N TRP A 56 6.65 7.84 -1.07
CA TRP A 56 5.75 8.37 -0.05
C TRP A 56 4.51 7.51 0.17
N ALA A 57 3.99 7.51 1.40
CA ALA A 57 2.72 6.88 1.78
C ALA A 57 1.91 7.74 2.79
N HIS A 58 0.62 7.45 2.95
CA HIS A 58 -0.18 8.08 3.99
C HIS A 58 0.24 7.57 5.37
N ALA A 59 0.48 8.47 6.34
CA ALA A 59 1.01 8.11 7.65
C ALA A 59 0.09 7.13 8.42
N GLY A 60 -1.22 7.22 8.26
CA GLY A 60 -2.16 6.28 8.89
C GLY A 60 -1.94 4.82 8.48
N MET A 61 -1.41 4.58 7.28
CA MET A 61 -1.23 3.22 6.74
C MET A 61 -0.02 2.49 7.35
N VAL A 62 0.80 3.16 8.17
CA VAL A 62 1.89 2.52 8.91
C VAL A 62 1.62 2.38 10.41
N LEU A 63 0.51 2.95 10.91
CA LEU A 63 0.18 2.91 12.34
C LEU A 63 -0.58 1.63 12.74
N GLY A 64 -1.23 0.97 11.78
CA GLY A 64 -1.99 -0.26 12.03
C GLY A 64 -2.69 -0.77 10.77
N PRO A 65 -3.35 -1.93 10.85
CA PRO A 65 -4.08 -2.51 9.72
C PRO A 65 -5.23 -1.60 9.26
N PRO A 66 -5.75 -1.80 8.03
CA PRO A 66 -6.97 -1.14 7.59
C PRO A 66 -8.13 -1.46 8.55
N PRO A 67 -9.03 -0.48 8.81
CA PRO A 67 -10.17 -0.68 9.68
C PRO A 67 -11.10 -1.77 9.13
N ASP A 68 -11.64 -2.65 9.97
CA ASP A 68 -12.62 -3.65 9.51
C ASP A 68 -13.91 -2.91 9.09
N PRO A 69 -14.32 -2.99 7.81
CA PRO A 69 -15.50 -2.28 7.32
C PRO A 69 -16.81 -2.81 7.94
N PHE A 70 -16.77 -3.97 8.59
CA PHE A 70 -17.90 -4.57 9.30
C PHE A 70 -17.79 -4.45 10.82
N GLN A 71 -16.82 -3.68 11.32
CA GLN A 71 -16.71 -3.39 12.74
C GLN A 71 -18.00 -2.69 13.22
N GLY A 72 -18.73 -3.36 14.12
CA GLY A 72 -20.04 -2.88 14.62
C GLY A 72 -21.29 -3.49 13.94
N LEU A 73 -21.12 -4.25 12.85
CA LEU A 73 -22.21 -5.00 12.21
C LEU A 73 -22.27 -6.47 12.66
N ARG A 74 -21.23 -6.96 13.35
CA ARG A 74 -21.21 -8.28 13.97
C ARG A 74 -22.08 -8.23 15.24
N ARG A 75 -23.31 -8.74 15.15
CA ARG A 75 -24.18 -9.03 16.30
C ARG A 75 -23.84 -10.38 16.90
#